data_AF-A0A956J3X8-F1
#
_entry.id   AF-A0A956J3X8-F1
#
_cell.length_a   1.000
_cell.length_b   1.000
_cell.length_c   1.000
_cell.angle_alpha   90.00
_cell.angle_beta   90.00
_cell.angle_gamma   90.00
#
_symmetry.space_group_name_H-M   'P 1'
#
loop_
_entity.id
_entity.type
_entity.pdbx_description
1 polymer ?
#
loop_
_entity_poly.entity_id
_entity_poly.type
_entity_poly.pdbx_seq_one_letter_code
_entity_poly.pdbx_strand_id
1 'polypeptide(L)'
;MSDATKPDCPQCGRALLNRLFDRCQYCSAQLPPELCLSEAAKGVLRAKAKAETEAELERHRAKKQAEAEAEDAARRDESWPPPGFPFPGG
;
A
#
# COMPACT_ATOMS: atom_id res chain seq x y z
N MET A 1 -2.42 -8.24 32.24
CA MET A 1 -2.26 -7.95 30.80
C MET A 1 -2.45 -6.47 30.61
N SER A 2 -1.47 -5.78 30.03
CA SER A 2 -1.30 -4.34 30.12
C SER A 2 -2.46 -3.57 29.46
N ASP A 3 -3.20 -2.84 30.28
CA ASP A 3 -4.17 -1.84 29.85
C ASP A 3 -3.39 -0.73 29.15
N ALA A 4 -3.32 -0.79 27.82
CA ALA A 4 -2.73 0.26 27.02
C ALA A 4 -3.73 1.44 26.98
N THR A 5 -3.86 2.13 28.11
CA THR A 5 -4.71 3.31 28.26
C THR A 5 -4.36 4.29 27.13
N LYS A 6 -5.30 4.47 26.21
CA LYS A 6 -5.15 5.45 25.14
C LYS A 6 -5.33 6.82 25.79
N PRO A 7 -4.35 7.74 25.67
CA PRO A 7 -4.47 9.07 26.22
C PRO A 7 -5.61 9.79 25.51
N ASP A 8 -6.38 10.50 26.30
CA ASP A 8 -7.44 11.37 25.81
C ASP A 8 -6.87 12.72 25.40
N CYS A 9 -7.52 13.37 24.44
CA CYS A 9 -7.18 14.71 24.04
C CYS A 9 -7.55 15.71 25.15
N PRO A 10 -6.64 16.59 25.60
CA PRO A 10 -6.92 17.55 26.66
C PRO A 10 -7.95 18.64 26.27
N GLN A 11 -8.23 18.80 24.98
CA GLN A 11 -9.18 19.79 24.47
C GLN A 11 -10.59 19.24 24.29
N CYS A 12 -10.74 18.01 23.81
CA CYS A 12 -12.06 17.43 23.51
C CYS A 12 -12.41 16.19 24.33
N GLY A 13 -11.50 15.70 25.17
CA GLY A 13 -11.72 14.52 26.02
C GLY A 13 -11.89 13.21 25.27
N ARG A 14 -11.62 13.19 23.95
CA ARG A 14 -11.74 11.97 23.12
C ARG A 14 -10.42 11.23 23.07
N ALA A 15 -10.50 9.89 23.08
CA ALA A 15 -9.35 9.00 22.93
C ALA A 15 -8.59 9.27 21.62
N LEU A 16 -7.27 9.42 21.73
CA LEU A 16 -6.40 9.62 20.57
C LEU A 16 -6.33 8.34 19.73
N LEU A 17 -6.86 8.43 18.50
CA LEU A 17 -6.80 7.33 17.51
C LEU A 17 -5.39 7.11 16.98
N ASN A 18 -4.60 8.18 16.83
CA ASN A 18 -3.28 8.11 16.26
C ASN A 18 -2.31 9.09 16.93
N ARG A 19 -1.33 8.54 17.65
CA ARG A 19 -0.27 9.30 18.36
C ARG A 19 0.91 9.68 17.45
N LEU A 20 0.85 9.35 16.14
CA LEU A 20 1.87 9.79 15.17
C LEU A 20 1.73 11.28 14.85
N PHE A 21 0.50 11.79 14.90
CA PHE A 21 0.18 13.17 14.58
C PHE A 21 0.26 14.06 15.82
N ASP A 22 0.74 15.27 15.61
CA ASP A 22 0.82 16.37 16.57
C ASP A 22 -0.54 17.08 16.75
N ARG A 23 -1.60 16.56 16.12
CA ARG A 23 -2.95 17.14 16.16
C ARG A 23 -4.02 16.09 16.42
N CYS A 24 -5.04 16.48 17.17
CA CYS A 24 -6.21 15.64 17.40
C CYS A 24 -7.01 15.46 16.09
N GLN A 25 -7.40 14.24 15.75
CA GLN A 25 -8.22 14.00 14.54
C GLN A 25 -9.69 14.44 14.68
N TYR A 26 -10.15 14.74 15.90
CA TYR A 26 -11.52 15.20 16.14
C TYR A 26 -11.65 16.71 16.18
N CYS A 27 -10.84 17.37 17.00
CA CYS A 27 -10.91 18.82 17.20
C CYS A 27 -9.75 19.59 16.54
N SER A 28 -8.82 18.89 15.90
CA SER A 28 -7.65 19.49 15.24
C SER A 28 -6.71 20.28 16.16
N ALA A 29 -6.93 20.24 17.48
CA ALA A 29 -6.09 20.91 18.46
C ALA A 29 -4.68 20.32 18.48
N GLN A 30 -3.69 21.19 18.72
CA GLN A 30 -2.29 20.82 18.87
C GLN A 30 -2.12 19.97 20.14
N LEU A 31 -1.53 18.78 19.99
CA LEU A 31 -1.30 17.85 21.09
C LEU A 31 0.10 18.06 21.67
N PRO A 32 0.26 17.93 23.00
CA PRO A 32 1.58 17.98 23.63
C PRO A 32 2.46 16.82 23.15
N PRO A 33 3.78 17.04 23.04
CA PRO A 33 4.72 16.06 22.52
C PRO A 33 4.81 14.79 23.39
N GLU A 34 4.45 14.90 24.68
CA GLU A 34 4.40 13.79 25.64
C GLU A 34 3.34 12.74 25.28
N LEU A 35 2.24 13.17 24.65
CA LEU A 35 1.18 12.27 24.17
C LEU A 35 1.47 11.71 22.78
N CYS A 36 2.39 12.35 22.06
CA CYS A 36 2.86 11.90 20.76
C CYS A 36 3.91 10.80 20.93
N LEU A 37 4.01 9.91 19.96
CA LEU A 37 5.16 8.99 19.89
C LEU A 37 6.45 9.80 19.78
N SER A 38 7.52 9.35 20.44
CA SER A 38 8.83 9.94 20.29
C SER A 38 9.26 9.90 18.81
N GLU A 39 10.06 10.88 18.38
CA GLU A 39 10.54 10.92 16.99
C GLU A 39 11.29 9.65 16.59
N ALA A 40 12.01 9.04 17.53
CA ALA A 40 12.65 7.74 17.36
C ALA A 40 11.63 6.63 17.03
N ALA A 41 10.53 6.54 17.78
CA ALA A 41 9.49 5.55 17.54
C ALA A 41 8.72 5.81 16.23
N LYS A 42 8.48 7.10 15.88
CA LYS A 42 7.92 7.49 14.58
C LYS A 42 8.84 7.08 13.43
N GLY A 43 10.15 7.24 13.60
CA GLY A 43 11.18 6.82 12.63
C GLY A 43 11.15 5.32 12.36
N VAL A 44 11.08 4.49 13.39
CA VAL A 44 10.99 3.03 13.26
C VAL A 44 9.73 2.60 12.52
N LEU A 45 8.57 3.22 12.82
CA LEU A 45 7.32 2.92 12.13
C LEU A 45 7.35 3.35 10.66
N ARG A 46 7.93 4.52 10.36
CA ARG A 46 8.14 4.97 8.96
C ARG A 46 9.10 4.07 8.20
N ALA A 47 10.18 3.61 8.84
CA ALA A 47 11.14 2.70 8.24
C ALA A 47 10.52 1.34 7.91
N LYS A 48 9.71 0.79 8.83
CA LYS A 48 8.94 -0.45 8.58
C LYS A 48 7.94 -0.30 7.44
N ALA A 49 7.17 0.80 7.45
CA ALA A 49 6.20 1.06 6.38
C ALA A 49 6.86 1.15 5.00
N LYS A 50 8.03 1.81 4.90
CA LYS A 50 8.79 1.88 3.63
C LYS A 50 9.20 0.50 3.12
N ALA A 51 9.76 -0.34 3.99
CA ALA A 51 10.24 -1.67 3.62
C ALA A 51 9.10 -2.56 3.08
N GLU A 52 7.90 -2.49 3.64
CA GLU A 52 6.76 -3.26 3.14
C GLU A 52 6.22 -2.74 1.81
N THR A 53 6.16 -1.42 1.62
CA THR A 53 5.69 -0.84 0.35
C THR A 53 6.61 -1.14 -0.84
N GLU A 54 7.92 -1.19 -0.64
CA GLU A 54 8.88 -1.49 -1.72
C GLU A 54 8.73 -2.93 -2.23
N ALA A 55 8.63 -3.90 -1.30
CA ALA A 55 8.46 -5.30 -1.65
C ALA A 55 7.13 -5.57 -2.39
N GLU A 56 6.06 -4.85 -2.06
CA GLU A 56 4.79 -4.99 -2.75
C GLU A 56 4.81 -4.37 -4.16
N LEU A 57 5.47 -3.22 -4.32
CA LEU A 57 5.68 -2.58 -5.62
C LEU A 57 6.49 -3.46 -6.57
N GLU A 58 7.54 -4.13 -6.10
CA GLU A 58 8.31 -5.07 -6.91
C GLU A 58 7.48 -6.28 -7.34
N ARG A 59 6.72 -6.89 -6.42
CA ARG A 59 5.81 -8.01 -6.76
C ARG A 59 4.78 -7.60 -7.81
N HIS A 60 4.20 -6.40 -7.67
CA HIS A 60 3.21 -5.91 -8.62
C HIS A 60 3.81 -5.61 -10.00
N ARG A 61 5.05 -5.10 -10.06
CA ARG A 61 5.76 -4.89 -11.33
C ARG A 61 6.09 -6.22 -12.03
N ALA A 62 6.60 -7.20 -11.28
CA ALA A 62 6.92 -8.52 -11.83
C ALA A 62 5.65 -9.22 -12.36
N LYS A 63 4.53 -9.15 -11.64
CA LYS A 63 3.27 -9.73 -12.08
C LYS A 63 2.76 -9.08 -13.39
N LYS A 64 2.82 -7.74 -13.49
CA LYS A 64 2.40 -7.03 -14.70
C LYS A 64 3.25 -7.38 -15.93
N GLN A 65 4.55 -7.61 -15.76
CA GLN A 65 5.42 -8.02 -16.86
C GLN A 65 5.06 -9.43 -17.34
N ALA A 66 4.87 -10.38 -16.41
CA ALA A 66 4.48 -11.74 -16.75
C ALA A 66 3.10 -11.82 -17.42
N GLU A 67 2.12 -11.02 -16.97
CA GLU A 67 0.80 -10.94 -17.61
C GLU A 67 0.89 -10.35 -19.03
N ALA A 68 1.72 -9.33 -19.25
CA ALA A 68 1.92 -8.74 -20.58
C ALA A 68 2.60 -9.71 -21.56
N GLU A 69 3.60 -10.48 -21.12
CA GLU A 69 4.25 -11.51 -21.95
C GLU A 69 3.30 -12.67 -22.28
N ALA A 70 2.46 -13.08 -21.32
CA ALA A 70 1.45 -14.11 -21.55
C ALA A 70 0.37 -13.67 -22.56
N GLU A 71 -0.06 -12.40 -22.49
CA GLU A 71 -1.02 -11.85 -23.45
C GLU A 71 -0.43 -11.72 -24.86
N ASP A 72 0.84 -11.29 -24.99
CA ASP A 72 1.53 -11.23 -26.29
C ASP A 72 1.75 -12.62 -26.90
N ALA A 73 2.10 -13.61 -26.08
CA ALA A 73 2.22 -15.01 -26.49
C ALA A 73 0.86 -15.58 -26.96
N ALA A 74 -0.22 -15.31 -26.22
CA ALA A 74 -1.57 -15.72 -26.61
C ALA A 74 -2.01 -15.05 -27.93
N ARG A 75 -1.74 -13.74 -28.11
CA ARG A 75 -2.01 -13.04 -29.38
C ARG A 75 -1.21 -13.60 -30.56
N ARG A 76 0.03 -14.04 -30.33
CA ARG A 76 0.86 -14.68 -31.36
C ARG A 76 0.37 -16.06 -31.74
N ASP A 77 -0.11 -16.84 -30.78
CA ASP A 77 -0.70 -18.17 -31.01
C ASP A 77 -2.04 -18.06 -31.79
N GLU A 78 -2.85 -17.04 -31.49
CA GLU A 78 -4.12 -16.78 -32.18
C GLU A 78 -3.97 -16.15 -33.59
N SER A 79 -2.77 -15.62 -33.90
CA SER A 79 -2.44 -15.01 -35.20
C SER A 79 -2.12 -16.04 -36.31
N TRP A 80 -2.36 -17.34 -36.10
CA TRP A 80 -1.95 -18.41 -37.02
C TRP A 80 -3.13 -19.08 -37.74
N PRO A 81 -3.32 -18.86 -39.07
CA PRO A 81 -3.85 -19.91 -39.92
C PRO A 81 -2.71 -20.90 -40.23
N PRO A 82 -2.92 -22.23 -40.11
CA PRO A 82 -1.91 -23.20 -40.46
C PRO A 82 -1.51 -23.08 -41.94
N PRO A 83 -0.20 -23.20 -42.28
CA PRO A 83 0.24 -23.19 -43.68
C PRO A 83 -0.39 -24.37 -44.40
N GLY A 84 -1.36 -24.09 -45.29
CA GLY A 84 -2.04 -25.11 -46.09
C GLY A 84 -3.57 -25.06 -46.13
N PHE A 85 -4.24 -24.10 -45.50
CA PHE A 85 -5.69 -23.93 -45.71
C PHE A 85 -5.96 -23.24 -47.07
N PRO A 86 -6.62 -23.91 -48.03
CA PRO A 86 -7.10 -23.23 -49.21
C PRO A 86 -8.17 -22.23 -48.80
N PHE A 87 -7.95 -20.95 -49.13
CA PHE A 87 -9.00 -19.93 -49.05
C PHE A 87 -10.17 -20.34 -49.96
N PRO A 88 -11.42 -20.40 -49.47
CA PRO A 88 -12.56 -20.65 -50.33
C PRO A 88 -12.93 -19.35 -51.05
N GLY A 89 -12.37 -19.12 -52.24
CA GLY A 89 -12.76 -17.98 -53.06
C GLY A 89 -11.77 -17.66 -54.17
N GLY A 90 -11.90 -18.35 -55.30
CA GLY A 90 -11.23 -18.08 -56.57
C GLY A 90 -11.86 -18.87 -57.69
#